data_AF-A0A3A9ZD85-F1
#
_entry.id   AF-A0A3A9ZD85-F1
#
_cell.length_a   1.000
_cell.length_b   1.000
_cell.length_c   1.000
_cell.angle_alpha   90.00
_cell.angle_beta   90.00
_cell.angle_gamma   90.00
#
_symmetry.space_group_name_H-M   'P 1'
#
loop_
_entity.id
_entity.type
_entity.pdbx_description
1 polymer ?
#
loop_
_entity_poly.entity_id
_entity_poly.type
_entity_poly.pdbx_seq_one_letter_code
_entity_poly.pdbx_strand_id
1 'polypeptide(L)' 'MTRAEARLEGKPDTVLVSEGTARANPEDENVPAIGRELAVARALSELSHQLLHVTIQDIEGHTHQRVTRLRDV' A
#
# COMPACT_ATOMS: atom_id res chain seq x y z
N MET A 1 -1.19 4.32 -19.99
CA MET A 1 -0.69 3.89 -18.66
C MET A 1 -1.44 4.70 -17.63
N THR A 2 -2.01 4.04 -16.63
CA THR A 2 -2.72 4.66 -15.50
C THR A 2 -1.87 4.53 -14.26
N ARG A 3 -1.84 5.56 -13.41
CA ARG A 3 -1.14 5.59 -12.12
C ARG A 3 -2.10 6.06 -11.04
N ALA A 4 -1.95 5.53 -9.84
CA ALA A 4 -2.65 5.97 -8.64
C ALA A 4 -1.66 6.07 -7.49
N GLU A 5 -1.92 7.00 -6.58
CA GLU A 5 -1.18 7.18 -5.33
C GLU A 5 -2.13 6.89 -4.16
N ALA A 6 -1.65 6.16 -3.16
CA ALA A 6 -2.34 5.98 -1.89
C ALA A 6 -1.45 6.52 -0.77
N ARG A 7 -2.03 7.41 0.06
CA ARG A 7 -1.32 8.16 1.08
C ARG A 7 -2.02 8.07 2.42
N LEU A 8 -1.27 7.78 3.47
CA LEU A 8 -1.74 7.84 4.86
C LEU A 8 -1.01 8.97 5.59
N GLU A 9 -1.79 9.84 6.22
CA GLU A 9 -1.35 10.89 7.12
C GLU A 9 -1.90 10.58 8.52
N GLY A 10 -1.07 10.59 9.56
CA GLY A 10 -1.60 10.25 10.90
C GLY A 10 -0.59 10.17 12.04
N LYS A 11 0.71 10.03 11.77
CA LYS A 11 1.75 10.25 12.78
C LYS A 11 2.46 11.57 12.51
N PRO A 12 2.90 12.32 13.56
CA PRO A 12 3.59 13.61 13.40
C PRO A 12 4.74 13.55 12.40
N ASP A 13 5.43 12.40 12.34
CA ASP A 13 6.64 12.21 11.53
C ASP A 13 6.51 11.05 10.51
N THR A 14 5.31 10.54 10.22
CA THR A 14 5.14 9.46 9.25
C THR A 14 4.03 9.76 8.28
N VAL A 15 4.43 10.09 7.05
CA VAL A 15 3.59 10.05 5.86
C VAL A 15 3.99 8.82 5.08
N LEU A 16 3.06 7.88 4.89
CA LEU A 16 3.26 6.74 4.01
C LEU A 16 2.64 7.06 2.67
N VAL A 17 3.42 6.85 1.61
CA VAL A 17 2.98 7.04 0.22
C VAL A 17 3.36 5.80 -0.56
N SER A 18 2.42 5.31 -1.35
CA SER A 18 2.61 4.17 -2.24
C SER A 18 1.97 4.47 -3.58
N GLU A 19 2.46 3.80 -4.61
CA GLU A 19 1.99 4.01 -5.97
C GLU A 19 1.65 2.69 -6.65
N GLY A 20 0.57 2.71 -7.41
CA GLY A 20 0.16 1.61 -8.26
C GLY A 20 0.07 2.06 -9.70
N THR A 21 0.45 1.18 -10.62
CA THR A 21 0.36 1.43 -12.06
C THR A 21 -0.40 0.31 -12.76
N ALA A 22 -1.09 0.66 -13.84
CA ALA A 22 -1.77 -0.28 -14.72
C ALA A 22 -1.54 0.10 -16.18
N ARG A 23 -1.34 -0.90 -17.02
CA ARG A 23 -1.21 -0.75 -18.46
C ARG A 23 -2.02 -1.87 -19.12
N ALA A 24 -2.95 -1.49 -19.99
CA ALA A 24 -3.65 -2.44 -20.83
C ALA A 24 -2.66 -3.20 -21.72
N ASN A 25 -2.95 -4.46 -22.03
CA ASN A 25 -2.24 -5.17 -23.08
C ASN A 25 -2.44 -4.40 -24.40
N PRO A 26 -1.40 -4.24 -25.25
CA PRO A 26 -1.55 -3.63 -26.57
C PRO A 26 -2.68 -4.24 -27.44
N GLU A 27 -3.04 -5.49 -27.22
CA GLU A 27 -4.11 -6.18 -27.96
C GLU A 27 -5.51 -5.98 -27.35
N ASP A 28 -5.60 -5.45 -26.13
CA ASP A 28 -6.87 -5.24 -25.44
C ASP A 28 -7.49 -3.87 -25.78
N GLU A 29 -8.82 -3.79 -25.67
CA GLU A 29 -9.51 -2.50 -25.68
C GLU A 29 -9.01 -1.62 -24.52
N ASN A 30 -8.64 -0.38 -24.84
CA ASN A 30 -8.16 0.57 -23.85
C ASN A 30 -9.34 1.16 -23.05
N VAL A 31 -9.77 0.46 -22.01
CA VAL A 31 -10.82 0.91 -21.07
C VAL A 31 -10.21 1.62 -19.86
N PRO A 32 -10.30 2.97 -19.75
CA PRO A 32 -9.60 3.71 -18.70
C PRO A 32 -10.05 3.37 -17.27
N ALA A 33 -11.31 2.96 -17.09
CA ALA A 33 -11.87 2.62 -15.79
C ALA A 33 -11.16 1.39 -15.16
N ILE A 34 -10.96 0.33 -15.94
CA ILE A 34 -10.25 -0.89 -15.49
C ILE A 34 -8.82 -0.55 -15.04
N GLY A 35 -8.13 0.29 -15.81
CA GLY A 35 -6.79 0.75 -15.46
C GLY A 35 -6.76 1.54 -14.14
N ARG A 36 -7.79 2.33 -13.83
CA ARG A 36 -7.89 3.05 -12.56
C ARG A 36 -8.11 2.10 -11.39
N GLU A 37 -9.08 1.19 -11.51
CA GLU A 37 -9.38 0.20 -10.48
C GLU A 37 -8.13 -0.62 -10.11
N LEU A 38 -7.42 -1.13 -11.13
CA LEU A 38 -6.21 -1.92 -10.90
C LEU A 38 -5.06 -1.08 -10.33
N ALA A 39 -4.84 0.14 -10.83
CA ALA A 39 -3.80 1.02 -10.31
C ALA A 39 -4.07 1.37 -8.83
N VAL A 40 -5.32 1.68 -8.47
CA VAL A 40 -5.73 1.97 -7.09
C VAL A 40 -5.56 0.74 -6.20
N ALA A 41 -6.00 -0.43 -6.64
CA ALA A 41 -5.85 -1.68 -5.87
C ALA A 41 -4.37 -2.00 -5.59
N ARG A 42 -3.49 -1.78 -6.56
CA ARG A 42 -2.03 -1.95 -6.40
C ARG A 42 -1.45 -0.95 -5.40
N ALA A 43 -1.83 0.32 -5.49
CA ALA A 43 -1.39 1.33 -4.54
C ALA A 43 -1.83 0.97 -3.10
N LEU A 44 -3.10 0.60 -2.91
CA LEU A 44 -3.62 0.23 -1.59
C LEU A 44 -2.98 -1.05 -1.02
N SER A 45 -2.73 -2.06 -1.86
CA SER A 45 -2.05 -3.29 -1.44
C SER A 45 -0.62 -3.00 -0.95
N GLU A 46 0.11 -2.16 -1.69
CA GLU A 46 1.44 -1.73 -1.29
C GLU A 46 1.41 -0.90 0.01
N LEU A 47 0.48 0.06 0.13
CA LEU A 47 0.29 0.81 1.38
C LEU A 47 0.00 -0.13 2.56
N SER A 48 -0.80 -1.17 2.36
CA SER A 48 -1.11 -2.17 3.38
C SER A 48 0.14 -2.92 3.84
N HIS A 49 1.03 -3.30 2.92
CA HIS A 49 2.29 -3.94 3.29
C HIS A 49 3.21 -3.00 4.08
N GLN A 50 3.33 -1.74 3.65
CA GLN A 50 4.12 -0.73 4.36
C GLN A 50 3.58 -0.50 5.78
N LEU A 51 2.25 -0.42 5.92
CA LEU A 51 1.57 -0.29 7.20
C LEU A 51 1.89 -1.43 8.17
N LEU A 52 1.87 -2.67 7.69
CA LEU A 52 2.23 -3.82 8.49
C LEU A 52 3.70 -3.75 8.96
N HIS A 53 4.61 -3.32 8.08
CA HIS A 53 6.01 -3.16 8.42
C HIS A 53 6.22 -2.10 9.51
N VAL A 54 5.63 -0.91 9.34
CA VAL A 54 5.70 0.17 10.34
C VAL A 54 5.09 -0.28 11.67
N THR A 55 3.95 -0.95 11.64
CA THR A 55 3.29 -1.48 12.85
C THR A 55 4.19 -2.46 13.60
N ILE A 56 4.89 -3.35 12.88
CA ILE A 56 5.86 -4.26 13.49
C ILE A 56 6.98 -3.47 14.17
N GLN A 57 7.59 -2.52 13.47
CA GLN A 57 8.67 -1.70 14.02
C GLN A 57 8.24 -0.93 15.27
N ASP A 58 7.04 -0.37 15.28
CA ASP A 58 6.49 0.33 16.44
C ASP A 58 6.33 -0.61 17.64
N ILE A 59 5.72 -1.79 17.43
CA ILE A 59 5.50 -2.77 18.49
C ILE A 59 6.83 -3.25 19.07
N GLU A 60 7.81 -3.56 18.22
CA GLU A 60 9.14 -3.99 18.66
C GLU A 60 9.86 -2.88 19.43
N GLY A 61 9.71 -1.62 18.99
CA GLY A 61 10.26 -0.45 19.67
C GLY A 61 9.65 -0.21 21.05
N HIS A 62 8.34 -0.41 21.21
CA HIS A 62 7.63 -0.19 22.47
C HIS A 62 7.72 -1.36 23.45
N THR A 63 7.77 -2.60 22.96
CA THR A 63 7.80 -3.80 23.82
C THR A 63 9.22 -4.29 24.10
N HIS A 64 10.21 -3.85 23.30
CA HIS A 64 11.57 -4.40 23.28
C HIS A 64 11.61 -5.92 23.02
N GLN A 65 10.59 -6.45 22.35
CA GLN A 65 10.45 -7.85 21.99
C GLN A 65 10.22 -7.98 20.49
N ARG A 66 10.78 -9.03 19.88
CA ARG A 66 10.60 -9.32 18.45
C ARG A 66 9.18 -9.80 18.17
N VAL A 67 8.53 -9.23 17.15
CA VAL A 67 7.22 -9.69 16.68
C VAL A 67 7.41 -10.90 15.77
N THR A 68 6.73 -12.00 16.10
CA THR A 68 6.78 -13.26 15.31
C THR A 68 5.49 -13.53 14.53
N ARG A 69 4.37 -12.91 14.95
CA ARG A 69 3.08 -12.96 14.27
C ARG A 69 2.24 -11.76 14.71
N LEU A 70 1.66 -11.05 13.74
CA LEU A 70 0.52 -10.16 13.99
C LEU A 70 -0.73 -11.04 14.04
N ARG A 71 -1.48 -11.00 15.15
CA ARG A 71 -2.77 -11.67 15.23
C ARG A 71 -3.81 -10.73 14.63
N ASP A 72 -4.68 -11.27 13.77
CA ASP A 72 -5.87 -10.55 13.34
C ASP A 72 -6.68 -10.20 14.60
N VAL A 73 -6.88 -8.91 14.84
CA VAL A 73 -7.72 -8.38 15.92
C VAL A 73 -9.20 -8.53 15.59
#